data_AF-A0A2T9ZD93-F1
#
_entry.id   AF-A0A2T9ZD93-F1
#
_cell.length_a   1.000
_cell.length_b   1.000
_cell.length_c   1.000
_cell.angle_alpha   90.00
_cell.angle_beta   90.00
_cell.angle_gamma   90.00
#
_symmetry.space_group_name_H-M   'P 1'
#
loop_
_entity.id
_entity.type
_entity.pdbx_description
1 polymer ?
#
loop_
_entity_poly.entity_id
_entity_poly.type
_entity_poly.pdbx_seq_one_letter_code
_entity_poly.pdbx_strand_id
1 'polypeptide(L)'
;MRHPDIKLGLQDIGKIRMGCYWTAQQLAKAGLIPKMYIERCPFCNKNTPETIEHMLIECFRWNSIRHETTIFNIPRLYRTVTIDQSTNNQALNQGRNIMVGKLLGGESKETRSLLAQSRGRYSTYMKELETGRFMNGIRVVRTLILDRIKDTFLIPVLRNSDPRSYSIKIYKNSPNKMSAEPPSVSRFREYLRIPTIHPKPDYETCKQYLQRQAEEIGLEFKSIEYAPGKPTIILTLVGTNPEFPSIILNSHTDVVPVFEEFWDYPPFSAERVPDGDDFRIYARGSQDMKVVGSCYLEAIRNLKAAGKALSRTLHLTFVPDEEIGGEDGMAQFVKSQDFKDLNAGFALDEGISNPGPELYAFYGERSAHYVKFTARGETGHGSQFIKDTAISKLVSLSNELLEFRDSQENRLVQKYGEVSQSNLGEVTTLNINMLEGGVQANVVPENFSAVVDIRVTPFIELDEFKRYLKSVADKHKVEIEYIYTSDQGQITDISDNNKFWTAFKSVLKEKRLKSINAIFPAATDSRYLRDVGIPAIGISPLRNIPALLHVHNEFIYESLFLEGIDMYTGLIYEIGNVQ
;
A
#
# COMPACT_ATOMS: atom_id res chain seq x y z
N MET A 1 14.58 -37.30 7.52
CA MET A 1 13.64 -37.16 6.38
C MET A 1 14.36 -36.40 5.28
N ARG A 2 14.15 -36.73 4.00
CA ARG A 2 14.88 -36.12 2.87
C ARG A 2 14.61 -34.61 2.67
N HIS A 3 13.60 -34.03 3.34
CA HIS A 3 13.25 -32.61 3.31
C HIS A 3 12.76 -32.16 4.70
N PRO A 4 13.67 -31.78 5.62
CA PRO A 4 13.32 -31.47 7.01
C PRO A 4 12.54 -30.15 7.17
N ASP A 5 12.73 -29.21 6.24
CA ASP A 5 12.08 -27.90 6.13
C ASP A 5 10.55 -27.99 5.94
N ILE A 6 10.06 -29.06 5.31
CA ILE A 6 8.61 -29.30 5.07
C ILE A 6 8.02 -30.40 5.97
N LYS A 7 8.75 -30.85 7.00
CA LYS A 7 8.35 -31.97 7.87
C LYS A 7 6.93 -31.85 8.40
N LEU A 8 6.53 -30.65 8.79
CA LEU A 8 5.22 -30.34 9.37
C LEU A 8 4.09 -30.46 8.33
N GLY A 9 4.29 -29.90 7.13
CA GLY A 9 3.36 -30.05 6.02
C GLY A 9 3.20 -31.52 5.56
N LEU A 10 4.28 -32.29 5.53
CA LEU A 10 4.23 -33.73 5.24
C LEU A 10 3.46 -34.53 6.31
N GLN A 11 3.57 -34.15 7.59
CA GLN A 11 2.76 -34.74 8.66
C GLN A 11 1.26 -34.44 8.48
N ASP A 12 0.93 -33.22 8.07
CA ASP A 12 -0.45 -32.80 7.82
C ASP A 12 -1.07 -33.55 6.63
N ILE A 13 -0.30 -33.77 5.56
CA ILE A 13 -0.69 -34.69 4.46
C ILE A 13 -0.95 -36.11 4.98
N GLY A 14 -0.08 -36.62 5.87
CA GLY A 14 -0.28 -37.92 6.50
C GLY A 14 -1.63 -38.00 7.25
N LYS A 15 -1.96 -36.96 8.02
CA LYS A 15 -3.26 -36.86 8.71
C LYS A 15 -4.43 -36.77 7.74
N ILE A 16 -4.28 -36.05 6.62
CA ILE A 16 -5.31 -35.96 5.56
C ILE A 16 -5.66 -37.35 5.04
N ARG A 17 -4.64 -38.16 4.69
CA ARG A 17 -4.84 -39.51 4.16
C ARG A 17 -5.52 -40.46 5.15
N MET A 18 -5.29 -40.25 6.44
CA MET A 18 -5.95 -41.01 7.51
C MET A 18 -7.32 -40.43 7.91
N GLY A 19 -7.79 -39.37 7.24
CA GLY A 19 -9.06 -38.71 7.55
C GLY A 19 -9.06 -37.90 8.85
N CYS A 20 -7.88 -37.59 9.40
CA CYS A 20 -7.71 -36.94 10.69
C CYS A 20 -7.46 -35.41 10.59
N TYR A 21 -7.41 -34.85 9.37
CA TYR A 21 -7.05 -33.46 9.13
C TYR A 21 -8.28 -32.61 8.76
N TRP A 22 -9.03 -32.22 9.78
CA TRP A 22 -10.27 -31.44 9.64
C TRP A 22 -10.39 -30.41 10.76
N THR A 23 -9.41 -29.53 10.90
CA THR A 23 -9.20 -28.77 12.15
C THR A 23 -10.40 -27.91 12.54
N ALA A 24 -10.90 -27.00 11.70
CA ALA A 24 -12.03 -26.15 12.06
C ALA A 24 -13.32 -26.95 12.28
N GLN A 25 -13.65 -27.87 11.37
CA GLN A 25 -14.86 -28.67 11.47
C GLN A 25 -14.85 -29.59 12.70
N GLN A 26 -13.71 -30.19 13.07
CA GLN A 26 -13.59 -31.04 14.25
C GLN A 26 -13.64 -30.23 15.55
N LEU A 27 -13.02 -29.04 15.57
CA LEU A 27 -13.18 -28.12 16.70
C LEU A 27 -14.64 -27.71 16.87
N ALA A 28 -15.38 -27.47 15.78
CA ALA A 28 -16.79 -27.12 15.81
C ALA A 28 -17.68 -28.29 16.27
N LYS A 29 -17.42 -29.51 15.77
CA LYS A 29 -18.11 -30.74 16.20
C LYS A 29 -17.82 -31.09 17.66
N ALA A 30 -16.61 -30.79 18.14
CA ALA A 30 -16.22 -30.96 19.53
C ALA A 30 -16.72 -29.84 20.46
N GLY A 31 -17.40 -28.81 19.92
CA GLY A 31 -17.92 -27.69 20.69
C GLY A 31 -16.87 -26.67 21.15
N LEU A 32 -15.65 -26.72 20.60
CA LEU A 32 -14.55 -25.81 20.94
C LEU A 32 -14.60 -24.49 20.16
N ILE A 33 -15.31 -24.46 19.03
CA ILE A 33 -15.64 -23.24 18.28
C ILE A 33 -17.10 -23.31 17.81
N PRO A 34 -17.74 -22.17 17.43
CA PRO A 34 -19.13 -22.14 17.00
C PRO A 34 -19.51 -23.12 15.88
N LYS A 35 -20.74 -23.68 15.95
CA LYS A 35 -21.28 -24.61 14.96
C LYS A 35 -21.37 -24.04 13.54
N MET A 36 -21.42 -22.71 13.37
CA MET A 36 -21.42 -22.07 12.04
C MET A 36 -20.22 -22.48 11.17
N TYR A 37 -19.09 -22.86 11.76
CA TYR A 37 -17.91 -23.32 11.03
C TYR A 37 -18.04 -24.73 10.44
N ILE A 38 -19.20 -25.38 10.64
CA ILE A 38 -19.57 -26.61 9.93
C ILE A 38 -20.08 -26.29 8.51
N GLU A 39 -20.61 -25.09 8.30
CA GLU A 39 -21.23 -24.66 7.03
C GLU A 39 -20.47 -23.51 6.36
N ARG A 40 -19.60 -22.81 7.11
CA ARG A 40 -18.86 -21.64 6.66
C ARG A 40 -17.36 -21.79 6.90
N CYS A 41 -16.55 -21.30 5.97
CA CYS A 41 -15.09 -21.35 6.05
C CYS A 41 -14.59 -20.19 6.93
N PRO A 42 -13.88 -20.43 8.04
CA PRO A 42 -13.38 -19.37 8.91
C PRO A 42 -12.30 -18.48 8.27
N PHE A 43 -11.76 -18.87 7.11
CA PHE A 43 -10.62 -18.22 6.48
C PHE A 43 -11.01 -17.29 5.34
N CYS A 44 -11.98 -17.71 4.52
CA CYS A 44 -12.43 -16.96 3.34
C CYS A 44 -13.89 -16.51 3.47
N ASN A 45 -14.56 -16.85 4.57
CA ASN A 45 -15.91 -16.42 4.91
C ASN A 45 -17.02 -16.86 3.92
N LYS A 46 -16.73 -17.74 2.95
CA LYS A 46 -17.72 -18.35 2.05
C LYS A 46 -18.59 -19.37 2.78
N ASN A 47 -19.84 -19.53 2.33
CA ASN A 47 -20.81 -20.53 2.79
C ASN A 47 -20.45 -21.96 2.32
N THR A 48 -19.24 -22.38 2.65
CA THR A 48 -18.74 -23.74 2.45
C THR A 48 -17.83 -24.08 3.63
N PRO A 49 -17.88 -25.30 4.20
CA PRO A 49 -16.95 -25.70 5.25
C PRO A 49 -15.50 -25.60 4.77
N GLU A 50 -14.57 -25.45 5.72
CA GLU A 50 -13.15 -25.61 5.42
C GLU A 50 -12.81 -27.08 5.15
N THR A 51 -13.03 -27.51 3.91
CA THR A 51 -12.62 -28.83 3.42
C THR A 51 -11.23 -28.79 2.81
N ILE A 52 -10.60 -29.96 2.68
CA ILE A 52 -9.31 -30.08 1.98
C ILE A 52 -9.44 -29.60 0.53
N GLU A 53 -10.55 -29.94 -0.14
CA GLU A 53 -10.86 -29.46 -1.48
C GLU A 53 -10.92 -27.92 -1.50
N HIS A 54 -11.67 -27.33 -0.58
CA HIS A 54 -11.78 -25.89 -0.47
C HIS A 54 -10.41 -25.25 -0.22
N MET A 55 -9.61 -25.76 0.69
CA MET A 55 -8.27 -25.25 1.00
C MET A 55 -7.32 -25.32 -0.21
N LEU A 56 -7.27 -26.47 -0.88
CA LEU A 56 -6.34 -26.74 -1.98
C LEU A 56 -6.74 -26.11 -3.30
N ILE A 57 -8.03 -25.80 -3.51
CA ILE A 57 -8.54 -25.41 -4.84
C ILE A 57 -9.24 -24.05 -4.83
N GLU A 58 -10.00 -23.71 -3.80
CA GLU A 58 -10.99 -22.61 -3.87
C GLU A 58 -10.77 -21.46 -2.90
N CYS A 59 -10.11 -21.71 -1.77
CA CYS A 59 -10.04 -20.77 -0.67
C CYS A 59 -9.16 -19.58 -1.07
N PHE A 60 -9.78 -18.43 -1.35
CA PHE A 60 -9.06 -17.26 -1.83
C PHE A 60 -8.06 -16.71 -0.80
N ARG A 61 -8.30 -16.97 0.49
CA ARG A 61 -7.35 -16.63 1.57
C ARG A 61 -5.95 -17.23 1.33
N TRP A 62 -5.89 -18.38 0.67
CA TRP A 62 -4.64 -19.10 0.40
C TRP A 62 -4.14 -18.91 -1.04
N ASN A 63 -4.70 -17.95 -1.80
CA ASN A 63 -4.44 -17.87 -3.23
C ASN A 63 -2.97 -17.58 -3.56
N SER A 64 -2.33 -16.63 -2.88
CA SER A 64 -0.92 -16.29 -3.10
C SER A 64 -0.02 -17.50 -2.82
N ILE A 65 -0.17 -18.10 -1.65
CA ILE A 65 0.64 -19.26 -1.22
C ILE A 65 0.41 -20.47 -2.15
N ARG A 66 -0.83 -20.67 -2.62
CA ARG A 66 -1.18 -21.73 -3.58
C ARG A 66 -0.55 -21.48 -4.96
N HIS A 67 -0.52 -20.23 -5.41
CA HIS A 67 0.14 -19.80 -6.65
C HIS A 67 1.64 -20.10 -6.62
N GLU A 68 2.30 -19.86 -5.49
CA GLU A 68 3.74 -20.08 -5.34
C GLU A 68 4.14 -21.56 -5.22
N THR A 69 3.21 -22.46 -4.90
CA THR A 69 3.53 -23.85 -4.54
C THR A 69 2.89 -24.91 -5.45
N THR A 70 1.61 -24.82 -5.80
CA THR A 70 0.89 -25.95 -6.44
C THR A 70 0.52 -25.70 -7.91
N ILE A 71 0.95 -24.57 -8.49
CA ILE A 71 0.51 -24.06 -9.80
C ILE A 71 0.75 -25.00 -10.98
N PHE A 72 1.78 -25.85 -10.94
CA PHE A 72 2.12 -26.72 -12.08
C PHE A 72 1.06 -27.81 -12.37
N ASN A 73 0.03 -28.00 -11.52
CA ASN A 73 -0.98 -29.07 -11.69
C ASN A 73 -2.44 -28.58 -11.92
N ILE A 74 -2.74 -27.31 -11.71
CA ILE A 74 -4.10 -26.75 -11.80
C ILE A 74 -4.53 -26.22 -13.22
N PRO A 75 -3.66 -25.94 -14.21
CA PRO A 75 -4.06 -25.19 -15.41
C PRO A 75 -5.06 -25.89 -16.36
N ARG A 76 -5.20 -27.22 -16.30
CA ARG A 76 -5.94 -27.97 -17.35
C ARG A 76 -7.45 -28.12 -17.13
N LEU A 77 -7.98 -27.79 -15.94
CA LEU A 77 -9.44 -27.82 -15.68
C LEU A 77 -10.05 -26.43 -15.51
N TYR A 78 -9.26 -25.41 -15.15
CA TYR A 78 -9.76 -24.03 -15.07
C TYR A 78 -10.33 -23.51 -16.42
N ARG A 79 -9.81 -24.02 -17.55
CA ARG A 79 -10.36 -23.74 -18.90
C ARG A 79 -11.63 -24.50 -19.25
N THR A 80 -11.93 -25.62 -18.60
CA THR A 80 -13.13 -26.41 -18.89
C THR A 80 -14.33 -25.95 -18.06
N VAL A 81 -14.08 -25.31 -16.91
CA VAL A 81 -15.10 -24.92 -15.92
C VAL A 81 -15.74 -23.57 -16.22
N THR A 82 -15.19 -22.78 -17.14
CA THR A 82 -15.75 -21.48 -17.56
C THR A 82 -16.83 -21.61 -18.65
N ILE A 83 -17.13 -22.81 -19.15
CA ILE A 83 -17.97 -23.00 -20.34
C ILE A 83 -19.43 -23.42 -20.03
N ASP A 84 -19.78 -23.90 -18.83
CA ASP A 84 -21.18 -24.33 -18.59
C ASP A 84 -21.69 -23.99 -17.18
N GLN A 85 -22.64 -23.04 -17.14
CA GLN A 85 -23.39 -22.60 -15.96
C GLN A 85 -24.76 -23.30 -15.84
N SER A 86 -24.90 -24.55 -16.31
CA SER A 86 -26.15 -25.29 -16.15
C SER A 86 -26.02 -26.55 -15.27
N THR A 87 -26.79 -26.52 -14.18
CA THR A 87 -27.33 -27.60 -13.33
C THR A 87 -26.66 -28.99 -13.31
N ASN A 88 -26.23 -29.37 -12.10
CA ASN A 88 -25.87 -30.71 -11.59
C ASN A 88 -24.44 -31.20 -11.88
N ASN A 89 -23.48 -30.63 -11.14
CA ASN A 89 -22.04 -30.76 -11.39
C ASN A 89 -21.40 -32.02 -10.76
N GLN A 90 -22.02 -33.19 -10.95
CA GLN A 90 -21.49 -34.46 -10.42
C GLN A 90 -20.12 -34.81 -11.05
N ALA A 91 -19.96 -34.55 -12.35
CA ALA A 91 -18.70 -34.73 -13.08
C ALA A 91 -17.61 -33.73 -12.63
N LEU A 92 -17.99 -32.50 -12.30
CA LEU A 92 -17.09 -31.47 -11.79
C LEU A 92 -16.61 -31.80 -10.36
N ASN A 93 -17.52 -32.24 -9.50
CA ASN A 93 -17.19 -32.74 -8.16
C ASN A 93 -16.31 -33.99 -8.23
N GLN A 94 -16.57 -34.90 -9.19
CA GLN A 94 -15.72 -36.06 -9.44
C GLN A 94 -14.31 -35.66 -9.94
N GLY A 95 -14.23 -34.72 -10.88
CA GLY A 95 -12.95 -34.17 -11.37
C GLY A 95 -12.13 -33.48 -10.28
N ARG A 96 -12.79 -32.75 -9.38
CA ARG A 96 -12.19 -32.12 -8.19
C ARG A 96 -11.65 -33.14 -7.21
N ASN A 97 -12.45 -34.16 -6.88
CA ASN A 97 -12.02 -35.24 -6.00
C ASN A 97 -10.81 -36.01 -6.56
N ILE A 98 -10.79 -36.25 -7.88
CA ILE A 98 -9.63 -36.86 -8.56
C ILE A 98 -8.40 -35.94 -8.48
N MET A 99 -8.56 -34.62 -8.65
CA MET A 99 -7.47 -33.66 -8.56
C MET A 99 -6.90 -33.59 -7.14
N VAL A 100 -7.77 -33.46 -6.13
CA VAL A 100 -7.39 -33.50 -4.71
C VAL A 100 -6.66 -34.80 -4.39
N GLY A 101 -7.18 -35.94 -4.86
CA GLY A 101 -6.52 -37.25 -4.74
C GLY A 101 -5.11 -37.25 -5.34
N LYS A 102 -4.94 -36.72 -6.56
CA LYS A 102 -3.63 -36.64 -7.23
C LYS A 102 -2.64 -35.70 -6.53
N LEU A 103 -3.10 -34.58 -5.98
CA LEU A 103 -2.28 -33.64 -5.20
C LEU A 103 -1.80 -34.29 -3.89
N LEU A 104 -2.70 -35.04 -3.24
CA LEU A 104 -2.41 -35.80 -2.03
C LEU A 104 -1.69 -37.13 -2.30
N GLY A 105 -1.11 -37.34 -3.49
CA GLY A 105 -0.33 -38.52 -3.86
C GLY A 105 -1.12 -39.83 -3.98
N GLY A 106 -2.43 -39.75 -4.18
CA GLY A 106 -3.32 -40.89 -4.33
C GLY A 106 -3.28 -41.51 -5.73
N GLU A 107 -2.60 -42.65 -5.84
CA GLU A 107 -3.19 -43.88 -6.36
C GLU A 107 -2.90 -45.00 -5.35
N SER A 108 -3.96 -45.58 -4.81
CA SER A 108 -3.93 -46.60 -3.77
C SER A 108 -3.52 -47.96 -4.34
N LYS A 109 -2.47 -48.57 -3.76
CA LYS A 109 -2.04 -49.99 -3.75
C LYS A 109 -1.96 -50.85 -5.02
N GLU A 110 -2.61 -50.56 -6.14
CA GLU A 110 -2.53 -51.38 -7.36
C GLU A 110 -1.52 -50.85 -8.41
N THR A 111 -1.07 -49.60 -8.30
CA THR A 111 -0.15 -48.99 -9.29
C THR A 111 1.34 -49.12 -8.92
N ARG A 112 1.76 -50.13 -8.17
CA ARG A 112 3.21 -50.41 -8.02
C ARG A 112 3.80 -51.11 -9.24
N SER A 113 3.02 -51.88 -10.01
CA SER A 113 3.54 -52.57 -11.19
C SER A 113 3.54 -51.72 -12.48
N LEU A 114 2.70 -50.68 -12.57
CA LEU A 114 2.62 -49.81 -13.76
C LEU A 114 3.56 -48.59 -13.73
N LEU A 115 4.04 -48.17 -12.55
CA LEU A 115 4.99 -47.05 -12.41
C LEU A 115 6.45 -47.42 -12.76
N ALA A 116 6.74 -48.68 -13.06
CA ALA A 116 8.04 -49.09 -13.58
C ALA A 116 8.23 -48.77 -15.08
N GLN A 117 7.18 -48.29 -15.79
CA GLN A 117 7.22 -48.15 -17.25
C GLN A 117 6.88 -46.77 -17.84
N SER A 118 6.53 -45.75 -17.04
CA SER A 118 6.23 -44.41 -17.59
C SER A 118 7.39 -43.42 -17.42
N ARG A 119 8.13 -43.17 -18.51
CA ARG A 119 9.07 -42.03 -18.65
C ARG A 119 8.30 -40.70 -18.84
N GLY A 120 7.49 -40.31 -17.85
CA GLY A 120 6.73 -39.05 -17.82
C GLY A 120 7.25 -38.07 -16.78
N ARG A 121 7.52 -36.82 -17.19
CA ARG A 121 8.32 -35.78 -16.49
C ARG A 121 7.77 -35.19 -15.16
N TYR A 122 6.78 -35.78 -14.49
CA TYR A 122 6.30 -35.30 -13.17
C TYR A 122 5.82 -36.47 -12.29
N SER A 123 6.64 -36.85 -11.31
CA SER A 123 6.36 -38.01 -10.44
C SER A 123 5.41 -37.68 -9.28
N THR A 124 4.71 -38.69 -8.74
CA THR A 124 3.86 -38.57 -7.54
C THR A 124 4.60 -37.95 -6.36
N TYR A 125 5.91 -38.20 -6.26
CA TYR A 125 6.80 -37.62 -5.26
C TYR A 125 6.84 -36.09 -5.30
N MET A 126 6.90 -35.47 -6.49
CA MET A 126 6.92 -34.00 -6.61
C MET A 126 5.58 -33.37 -6.18
N LYS A 127 4.44 -34.04 -6.42
CA LYS A 127 3.12 -33.54 -6.00
C LYS A 127 2.95 -33.53 -4.49
N GLU A 128 3.47 -34.56 -3.82
CA GLU A 128 3.50 -34.63 -2.36
C GLU A 128 4.38 -33.53 -1.75
N LEU A 129 5.52 -33.23 -2.37
CA LEU A 129 6.42 -32.16 -1.90
C LEU A 129 5.80 -30.77 -2.08
N GLU A 130 5.18 -30.47 -3.22
CA GLU A 130 4.52 -29.17 -3.43
C GLU A 130 3.31 -28.98 -2.52
N THR A 131 2.51 -30.04 -2.32
CA THR A 131 1.43 -30.00 -1.34
C THR A 131 2.00 -29.85 0.08
N GLY A 132 3.14 -30.48 0.37
CA GLY A 132 3.82 -30.36 1.65
C GLY A 132 4.28 -28.93 1.92
N ARG A 133 4.82 -28.25 0.91
CA ARG A 133 5.20 -26.83 0.96
C ARG A 133 4.00 -25.93 1.18
N PHE A 134 2.91 -26.13 0.44
CA PHE A 134 1.66 -25.40 0.64
C PHE A 134 1.13 -25.54 2.07
N MET A 135 1.03 -26.78 2.57
CA MET A 135 0.55 -27.06 3.92
C MET A 135 1.45 -26.45 4.99
N ASN A 136 2.77 -26.42 4.76
CA ASN A 136 3.72 -25.78 5.66
C ASN A 136 3.56 -24.25 5.67
N GLY A 137 3.37 -23.64 4.50
CA GLY A 137 3.23 -22.19 4.34
C GLY A 137 1.96 -21.63 4.99
N ILE A 138 0.84 -22.34 4.91
CA ILE A 138 -0.41 -21.88 5.54
C ILE A 138 -0.46 -22.17 7.04
N ARG A 139 0.37 -23.08 7.56
CA ARG A 139 0.21 -23.68 8.89
C ARG A 139 0.20 -22.66 10.02
N VAL A 140 1.20 -21.77 10.10
CA VAL A 140 1.33 -20.79 11.20
C VAL A 140 0.15 -19.84 11.19
N VAL A 141 -0.14 -19.24 10.03
CA VAL A 141 -1.25 -18.29 9.85
C VAL A 141 -2.59 -18.96 10.19
N ARG A 142 -2.79 -20.20 9.71
CA ARG A 142 -4.00 -20.98 9.96
C ARG A 142 -4.18 -21.28 11.45
N THR A 143 -3.10 -21.69 12.14
CA THR A 143 -3.13 -21.93 13.59
C THR A 143 -3.46 -20.67 14.36
N LEU A 144 -2.82 -19.53 14.07
CA LEU A 144 -3.08 -18.27 14.76
C LEU A 144 -4.51 -17.75 14.58
N ILE A 145 -5.12 -17.97 13.41
CA ILE A 145 -6.53 -17.62 13.17
C ILE A 145 -7.46 -18.52 14.00
N LEU A 146 -7.24 -19.83 13.98
CA LEU A 146 -8.06 -20.77 14.75
C LEU A 146 -7.92 -20.56 16.26
N ASP A 147 -6.72 -20.22 16.74
CA ASP A 147 -6.46 -19.94 18.15
C ASP A 147 -7.16 -18.65 18.60
N ARG A 148 -7.08 -17.57 17.79
CA ARG A 148 -7.85 -16.34 18.04
C ARG A 148 -9.36 -16.60 18.06
N ILE A 149 -9.89 -17.40 17.13
CA ILE A 149 -11.30 -17.79 17.13
C ILE A 149 -11.62 -18.51 18.43
N LYS A 150 -10.81 -19.51 18.81
CA LYS A 150 -11.00 -20.30 20.03
C LYS A 150 -10.98 -19.44 21.31
N ASP A 151 -10.03 -18.51 21.43
CA ASP A 151 -9.91 -17.60 22.59
C ASP A 151 -11.05 -16.59 22.69
N THR A 152 -11.57 -16.15 21.54
CA THR A 152 -12.76 -15.27 21.48
C THR A 152 -13.99 -15.93 22.10
N PHE A 153 -14.04 -17.27 22.16
CA PHE A 153 -15.17 -18.02 22.71
C PHE A 153 -14.89 -18.76 24.04
N LEU A 154 -13.65 -18.76 24.54
CA LEU A 154 -13.26 -19.47 25.78
C LEU A 154 -13.23 -18.61 27.06
N ILE A 155 -13.52 -17.32 26.99
CA ILE A 155 -13.81 -16.53 28.20
C ILE A 155 -15.31 -16.69 28.48
N PRO A 156 -15.72 -17.70 29.28
CA PRO A 156 -15.65 -17.58 30.74
C PRO A 156 -15.60 -18.94 31.50
N VAL A 157 -14.42 -19.53 31.79
CA VAL A 157 -14.33 -20.67 32.74
C VAL A 157 -13.00 -20.70 33.50
N LEU A 158 -12.65 -19.65 34.25
CA LEU A 158 -11.70 -19.76 35.38
C LEU A 158 -11.99 -18.64 36.40
N ARG A 159 -13.04 -18.83 37.22
CA ARG A 159 -13.21 -18.14 38.50
C ARG A 159 -13.58 -19.17 39.55
N ASN A 160 -12.62 -19.55 40.37
CA ASN A 160 -12.83 -19.99 41.75
C ASN A 160 -11.47 -20.18 42.42
N SER A 161 -10.91 -19.11 43.01
CA SER A 161 -10.54 -19.02 44.44
C SER A 161 -9.65 -17.79 44.71
N ASP A 162 -9.99 -17.12 45.81
CA ASP A 162 -9.36 -15.98 46.49
C ASP A 162 -9.77 -14.53 46.10
N PRO A 163 -10.59 -13.85 46.92
CA PRO A 163 -10.97 -12.45 46.75
C PRO A 163 -10.16 -11.55 47.70
N ARG A 164 -9.12 -10.87 47.20
CA ARG A 164 -8.67 -9.60 47.79
C ARG A 164 -7.76 -8.82 46.83
N SER A 165 -8.13 -7.55 46.65
CA SER A 165 -7.47 -6.46 45.92
C SER A 165 -7.85 -6.27 44.45
N TYR A 166 -8.09 -4.99 44.13
CA TYR A 166 -8.49 -4.37 42.86
C TYR A 166 -9.99 -4.35 42.54
N SER A 167 -10.66 -3.38 43.15
CA SER A 167 -11.95 -2.83 42.74
C SER A 167 -11.84 -2.19 41.35
N ILE A 168 -12.22 -2.92 40.30
CA ILE A 168 -12.64 -2.35 39.02
C ILE A 168 -14.15 -2.14 39.11
N LYS A 169 -14.60 -0.89 39.00
CA LYS A 169 -16.02 -0.54 38.90
C LYS A 169 -16.60 -1.26 37.68
N ILE A 170 -17.44 -2.26 37.93
CA ILE A 170 -18.27 -2.91 36.92
C ILE A 170 -19.33 -1.88 36.50
N TYR A 171 -19.16 -1.28 35.32
CA TYR A 171 -20.28 -0.66 34.63
C TYR A 171 -21.21 -1.79 34.18
N LYS A 172 -22.42 -1.81 34.76
CA LYS A 172 -23.50 -2.67 34.29
C LYS A 172 -23.77 -2.32 32.84
N ASN A 173 -23.73 -3.34 31.97
CA ASN A 173 -24.17 -3.28 30.58
C ASN A 173 -25.56 -2.65 30.48
N SER A 174 -25.61 -1.39 30.08
CA SER A 174 -26.71 -0.87 29.28
C SER A 174 -26.47 -1.29 27.82
N PRO A 175 -27.53 -1.55 27.03
CA PRO A 175 -27.38 -1.89 25.61
C PRO A 175 -26.57 -0.79 24.92
N ASN A 176 -25.42 -1.15 24.36
CA ASN A 176 -24.50 -0.19 23.75
C ASN A 176 -25.21 0.46 22.56
N LYS A 177 -25.72 1.69 22.74
CA LYS A 177 -26.04 2.58 21.64
C LYS A 177 -24.72 2.82 20.91
N MET A 178 -24.50 2.16 19.77
CA MET A 178 -23.51 2.65 18.82
C MET A 178 -23.79 4.14 18.59
N SER A 179 -22.79 4.98 18.80
CA SER A 179 -22.93 6.43 18.71
C SER A 179 -23.47 6.82 17.33
N ALA A 180 -24.30 7.87 17.30
CA ALA A 180 -24.71 8.47 16.04
C ALA A 180 -23.46 8.95 15.28
N GLU A 181 -23.51 8.85 13.95
CA GLU A 181 -22.42 9.29 13.08
C GLU A 181 -22.13 10.79 13.29
N PRO A 182 -20.88 11.17 13.62
CA PRO A 182 -20.51 12.57 13.79
C PRO A 182 -20.66 13.38 12.49
N PRO A 183 -21.04 14.68 12.55
CA PRO A 183 -21.16 15.51 11.35
C PRO A 183 -19.88 15.60 10.51
N SER A 184 -18.71 15.59 11.16
CA SER A 184 -17.40 15.57 10.49
C SER A 184 -17.23 14.32 9.64
N VAL A 185 -17.64 13.16 10.17
CA VAL A 185 -17.61 11.87 9.46
C VAL A 185 -18.57 11.88 8.29
N SER A 186 -19.78 12.43 8.46
CA SER A 186 -20.75 12.53 7.37
C SER A 186 -20.24 13.37 6.20
N ARG A 187 -19.60 14.52 6.47
CA ARG A 187 -18.98 15.35 5.44
C ARG A 187 -17.80 14.66 4.76
N PHE A 188 -16.96 13.95 5.53
CA PHE A 188 -15.87 13.16 4.96
C PHE A 188 -16.38 12.06 4.03
N ARG A 189 -17.40 11.30 4.45
CA ARG A 189 -18.03 10.28 3.61
C ARG A 189 -18.70 10.86 2.38
N GLU A 190 -19.27 12.06 2.47
CA GLU A 190 -19.76 12.77 1.28
C GLU A 190 -18.62 13.03 0.29
N TYR A 191 -17.47 13.53 0.77
CA TYR A 191 -16.32 13.80 -0.10
C TYR A 191 -15.77 12.52 -0.77
N LEU A 192 -15.72 11.41 -0.02
CA LEU A 192 -15.30 10.10 -0.52
C LEU A 192 -16.23 9.53 -1.60
N ARG A 193 -17.51 9.91 -1.60
CA ARG A 193 -18.47 9.46 -2.62
C ARG A 193 -18.31 10.16 -3.97
N ILE A 194 -17.53 11.24 -4.04
CA ILE A 194 -17.28 11.97 -5.28
C ILE A 194 -16.20 11.22 -6.07
N PRO A 195 -16.52 10.63 -7.23
CA PRO A 195 -15.59 9.79 -7.97
C PRO A 195 -14.61 10.63 -8.81
N THR A 196 -13.60 11.18 -8.15
CA THR A 196 -12.47 11.90 -8.78
C THR A 196 -11.41 10.94 -9.35
N ILE A 197 -11.86 9.85 -9.98
CA ILE A 197 -11.03 8.73 -10.42
C ILE A 197 -10.47 8.92 -11.83
N HIS A 198 -9.18 8.64 -12.01
CA HIS A 198 -8.56 8.61 -13.33
C HIS A 198 -9.10 7.50 -14.24
N PRO A 199 -9.17 7.71 -15.56
CA PRO A 199 -8.69 8.87 -16.33
C PRO A 199 -9.73 10.01 -16.51
N LYS A 200 -10.88 9.95 -15.84
CA LYS A 200 -11.95 10.96 -15.97
C LYS A 200 -12.44 11.41 -14.59
N PRO A 201 -11.63 12.14 -13.81
CA PRO A 201 -12.03 12.59 -12.48
C PRO A 201 -13.25 13.52 -12.54
N ASP A 202 -14.24 13.32 -11.66
CA ASP A 202 -15.35 14.26 -11.49
C ASP A 202 -14.94 15.49 -10.66
N TYR A 203 -14.10 16.33 -11.25
CA TYR A 203 -13.61 17.56 -10.61
C TYR A 203 -14.69 18.62 -10.41
N GLU A 204 -15.72 18.65 -11.24
CA GLU A 204 -16.78 19.66 -11.12
C GLU A 204 -17.65 19.39 -9.87
N THR A 205 -18.07 18.15 -9.63
CA THR A 205 -18.77 17.81 -8.38
C THR A 205 -17.88 18.04 -7.15
N CYS A 206 -16.58 17.73 -7.26
CA CYS A 206 -15.60 17.99 -6.20
C CYS A 206 -15.49 19.49 -5.89
N LYS A 207 -15.41 20.34 -6.93
CA LYS A 207 -15.38 21.79 -6.81
C LYS A 207 -16.63 22.34 -6.13
N GLN A 208 -17.81 21.87 -6.52
CA GLN A 208 -19.07 22.28 -5.90
C GLN A 208 -19.15 21.88 -4.42
N TYR A 209 -18.66 20.68 -4.07
CA TYR A 209 -18.54 20.25 -2.68
C TYR A 209 -17.62 21.20 -1.88
N LEU A 210 -16.41 21.46 -2.39
CA LEU A 210 -15.43 22.33 -1.71
C LEU A 210 -15.92 23.78 -1.59
N GLN A 211 -16.63 24.29 -2.60
CA GLN A 211 -17.27 25.61 -2.53
C GLN A 211 -18.29 25.68 -1.38
N ARG A 212 -19.16 24.68 -1.26
CA ARG A 212 -20.12 24.59 -0.15
C ARG A 212 -19.41 24.49 1.21
N GLN A 213 -18.33 23.71 1.29
CA GLN A 213 -17.53 23.65 2.52
C GLN A 213 -16.94 25.02 2.87
N ALA A 214 -16.42 25.76 1.90
CA ALA A 214 -15.91 27.12 2.11
C ALA A 214 -16.99 28.06 2.63
N GLU A 215 -18.18 28.05 2.03
CA GLU A 215 -19.33 28.87 2.43
C GLU A 215 -19.79 28.54 3.86
N GLU A 216 -19.95 27.26 4.20
CA GLU A 216 -20.36 26.82 5.53
C GLU A 216 -19.33 27.16 6.62
N ILE A 217 -18.04 27.14 6.30
CA ILE A 217 -16.96 27.50 7.23
C ILE A 217 -16.83 29.03 7.31
N GLY A 218 -17.18 29.75 6.24
CA GLY A 218 -16.89 31.17 6.04
C GLY A 218 -15.43 31.40 5.64
N LEU A 219 -14.98 30.72 4.59
CA LEU A 219 -13.70 30.89 3.91
C LEU A 219 -13.93 31.56 2.56
N GLU A 220 -12.95 32.33 2.09
CA GLU A 220 -12.98 32.84 0.71
C GLU A 220 -12.72 31.67 -0.26
N PHE A 221 -13.43 31.62 -1.37
CA PHE A 221 -13.31 30.56 -2.38
C PHE A 221 -12.78 31.12 -3.70
N LYS A 222 -11.75 30.48 -4.25
CA LYS A 222 -11.23 30.75 -5.60
C LYS A 222 -11.01 29.43 -6.33
N SER A 223 -11.33 29.39 -7.62
CA SER A 223 -11.09 28.25 -8.51
C SER A 223 -10.44 28.76 -9.79
N ILE A 224 -9.31 28.16 -10.16
CA ILE A 224 -8.48 28.55 -11.29
C ILE A 224 -8.18 27.31 -12.12
N GLU A 225 -8.21 27.42 -13.43
CA GLU A 225 -7.87 26.31 -14.34
C GLU A 225 -6.59 26.66 -15.12
N TYR A 226 -5.52 25.90 -14.90
CA TYR A 226 -4.29 25.98 -15.71
C TYR A 226 -4.34 25.03 -16.91
N ALA A 227 -5.16 23.99 -16.81
CA ALA A 227 -5.51 23.09 -17.87
C ALA A 227 -7.05 22.94 -17.93
N PRO A 228 -7.66 22.82 -19.13
CA PRO A 228 -9.10 22.76 -19.27
C PRO A 228 -9.75 21.65 -18.44
N GLY A 229 -10.72 22.02 -17.59
CA GLY A 229 -11.47 21.07 -16.77
C GLY A 229 -10.71 20.50 -15.58
N LYS A 230 -9.54 21.07 -15.23
CA LYS A 230 -8.70 20.68 -14.10
C LYS A 230 -8.54 21.86 -13.13
N PRO A 231 -9.52 22.08 -12.23
CA PRO A 231 -9.50 23.22 -11.34
C PRO A 231 -8.54 23.03 -10.17
N THR A 232 -7.65 24.01 -9.97
CA THR A 232 -7.00 24.27 -8.67
C THR A 232 -7.94 25.12 -7.83
N ILE A 233 -8.32 24.63 -6.66
CA ILE A 233 -9.22 25.32 -5.73
C ILE A 233 -8.41 25.84 -4.55
N ILE A 234 -8.68 27.08 -4.16
CA ILE A 234 -8.01 27.75 -3.04
C ILE A 234 -9.09 28.24 -2.08
N LEU A 235 -9.01 27.81 -0.82
CA LEU A 235 -9.86 28.30 0.26
C LEU A 235 -9.02 29.13 1.23
N THR A 236 -9.43 30.36 1.53
CA THR A 236 -8.62 31.28 2.35
C THR A 236 -9.31 31.61 3.68
N LEU A 237 -8.54 31.48 4.77
CA LEU A 237 -8.84 32.10 6.05
C LEU A 237 -7.83 33.23 6.29
N VAL A 238 -8.30 34.48 6.21
CA VAL A 238 -7.46 35.67 6.41
C VAL A 238 -7.00 35.76 7.87
N GLY A 239 -5.68 35.88 8.06
CA GLY A 239 -5.08 36.06 9.39
C GLY A 239 -5.20 37.48 9.91
N THR A 240 -4.87 37.69 11.19
CA THR A 240 -4.88 39.03 11.80
C THR A 240 -3.72 39.91 11.31
N ASN A 241 -2.66 39.32 10.74
CA ASN A 241 -1.51 40.00 10.14
C ASN A 241 -1.24 39.44 8.73
N PRO A 242 -2.01 39.85 7.70
CA PRO A 242 -1.94 39.27 6.36
C PRO A 242 -0.61 39.52 5.61
N GLU A 243 0.20 40.49 6.07
CA GLU A 243 1.55 40.75 5.52
C GLU A 243 2.56 39.65 5.87
N PHE A 244 2.27 38.85 6.89
CA PHE A 244 3.11 37.71 7.24
C PHE A 244 3.01 36.62 6.17
N PRO A 245 4.15 35.95 5.83
CA PRO A 245 4.11 34.79 4.96
C PRO A 245 3.05 33.77 5.40
N SER A 246 2.21 33.35 4.48
CA SER A 246 1.05 32.51 4.71
C SER A 246 1.44 31.05 4.91
N ILE A 247 0.47 30.26 5.39
CA ILE A 247 0.59 28.81 5.51
C ILE A 247 -0.27 28.15 4.45
N ILE A 248 0.31 27.20 3.70
CA ILE A 248 -0.42 26.36 2.75
C ILE A 248 -0.77 25.03 3.41
N LEU A 249 -2.02 24.60 3.28
CA LEU A 249 -2.46 23.24 3.58
C LEU A 249 -2.85 22.58 2.26
N ASN A 250 -1.95 21.77 1.70
CA ASN A 250 -2.15 21.16 0.41
C ASN A 250 -2.88 19.83 0.49
N SER A 251 -3.75 19.58 -0.48
CA SER A 251 -4.37 18.29 -0.75
C SER A 251 -4.59 18.13 -2.24
N HIS A 252 -4.33 16.96 -2.80
CA HIS A 252 -4.88 16.63 -4.12
C HIS A 252 -6.31 16.10 -3.99
N THR A 253 -7.06 16.13 -5.10
CA THR A 253 -8.49 15.77 -5.15
C THR A 253 -8.74 14.47 -5.91
N ASP A 254 -7.87 14.14 -6.85
CA ASP A 254 -7.92 12.93 -7.67
C ASP A 254 -7.52 11.68 -6.91
N VAL A 255 -7.95 10.54 -7.45
CA VAL A 255 -7.64 9.22 -6.91
C VAL A 255 -7.30 8.25 -8.04
N VAL A 256 -6.47 7.25 -7.74
CA VAL A 256 -6.14 6.18 -8.70
C VAL A 256 -7.33 5.29 -9.11
N PRO A 257 -7.22 4.59 -10.27
CA PRO A 257 -8.19 3.60 -10.71
C PRO A 257 -8.55 2.52 -9.66
N VAL A 258 -9.72 1.90 -9.86
CA VAL A 258 -10.23 0.79 -9.04
C VAL A 258 -10.68 -0.36 -9.93
N PHE A 259 -10.57 -1.57 -9.38
CA PHE A 259 -11.13 -2.79 -9.95
C PHE A 259 -12.26 -3.24 -9.04
N GLU A 260 -13.48 -2.79 -9.32
CA GLU A 260 -14.64 -2.93 -8.43
C GLU A 260 -14.90 -4.37 -7.98
N GLU A 261 -14.58 -5.36 -8.82
CA GLU A 261 -14.78 -6.79 -8.53
C GLU A 261 -13.95 -7.32 -7.36
N PHE A 262 -12.89 -6.60 -6.95
CA PHE A 262 -12.04 -6.95 -5.81
C PHE A 262 -12.37 -6.17 -4.54
N TRP A 263 -13.41 -5.33 -4.57
CA TRP A 263 -13.86 -4.59 -3.39
C TRP A 263 -15.03 -5.28 -2.70
N ASP A 264 -14.98 -5.32 -1.38
CA ASP A 264 -16.03 -5.85 -0.51
C ASP A 264 -17.26 -4.91 -0.50
N TYR A 265 -17.03 -3.61 -0.75
CA TYR A 265 -18.03 -2.55 -0.82
C TYR A 265 -17.72 -1.65 -2.03
N PRO A 266 -18.74 -1.07 -2.71
CA PRO A 266 -18.47 -0.20 -3.85
C PRO A 266 -17.44 0.89 -3.51
N PRO A 267 -16.38 1.11 -4.31
CA PRO A 267 -15.23 1.93 -3.90
C PRO A 267 -15.55 3.38 -3.56
N PHE A 268 -16.68 3.89 -4.06
CA PHE A 268 -17.18 5.25 -3.83
C PHE A 268 -18.50 5.28 -3.04
N SER A 269 -18.88 4.21 -2.32
CA SER A 269 -20.05 4.26 -1.43
C SER A 269 -19.76 4.94 -0.10
N ALA A 270 -18.47 4.97 0.30
CA ALA A 270 -18.04 5.33 1.65
C ALA A 270 -18.78 4.51 2.71
N GLU A 271 -18.74 3.18 2.59
CA GLU A 271 -19.45 2.28 3.48
C GLU A 271 -18.87 2.36 4.89
N ARG A 272 -19.71 2.66 5.88
CA ARG A 272 -19.32 2.81 7.28
C ARG A 272 -19.73 1.55 8.04
N VAL A 273 -18.76 0.67 8.26
CA VAL A 273 -18.95 -0.68 8.79
C VAL A 273 -18.48 -0.76 10.24
N PRO A 274 -19.30 -1.27 11.18
CA PRO A 274 -18.87 -1.47 12.56
C PRO A 274 -17.69 -2.45 12.67
N ASP A 275 -16.68 -2.10 13.46
CA ASP A 275 -15.53 -2.97 13.81
C ASP A 275 -15.19 -2.80 15.30
N GLY A 276 -15.75 -3.68 16.14
CA GLY A 276 -15.63 -3.57 17.60
C GLY A 276 -16.36 -2.33 18.14
N ASP A 277 -15.64 -1.47 18.85
CA ASP A 277 -16.12 -0.20 19.39
C ASP A 277 -15.87 0.99 18.44
N ASP A 278 -15.46 0.73 17.20
CA ASP A 278 -15.13 1.72 16.18
C ASP A 278 -15.84 1.40 14.84
N PHE A 279 -15.57 2.21 13.81
CA PHE A 279 -16.07 2.02 12.47
C PHE A 279 -14.94 2.08 11.45
N ARG A 280 -14.98 1.16 10.48
CA ARG A 280 -14.19 1.27 9.25
C ARG A 280 -15.01 2.01 8.20
N ILE A 281 -14.38 2.97 7.54
CA ILE A 281 -14.96 3.66 6.39
C ILE A 281 -14.21 3.17 5.15
N TYR A 282 -14.86 2.32 4.36
CA TYR A 282 -14.30 1.78 3.12
C TYR A 282 -14.58 2.73 1.95
N ALA A 283 -13.52 3.24 1.34
CA ALA A 283 -13.59 4.02 0.10
C ALA A 283 -12.20 4.20 -0.50
N ARG A 284 -12.15 4.33 -1.84
CA ARG A 284 -10.97 4.86 -2.53
C ARG A 284 -10.74 6.31 -2.11
N GLY A 285 -9.50 6.61 -1.76
CA GLY A 285 -9.06 7.92 -1.28
C GLY A 285 -9.34 8.19 0.20
N SER A 286 -9.73 7.15 0.95
CA SER A 286 -9.89 7.24 2.41
C SER A 286 -8.55 7.36 3.15
N GLN A 287 -7.45 6.86 2.59
CA GLN A 287 -6.08 7.12 3.03
C GLN A 287 -5.36 8.14 2.14
N ASP A 288 -5.66 8.14 0.83
CA ASP A 288 -4.87 8.86 -0.18
C ASP A 288 -5.72 9.76 -1.11
N MET A 289 -5.84 11.06 -0.83
CA MET A 289 -5.49 11.72 0.42
C MET A 289 -6.66 12.51 1.02
N LYS A 290 -7.90 12.21 0.62
CA LYS A 290 -9.09 12.99 1.02
C LYS A 290 -9.26 13.11 2.53
N VAL A 291 -8.72 12.17 3.31
CA VAL A 291 -8.66 12.22 4.78
C VAL A 291 -7.88 13.42 5.31
N VAL A 292 -6.75 13.77 4.68
CA VAL A 292 -5.90 14.90 5.09
C VAL A 292 -6.64 16.21 4.81
N GLY A 293 -7.12 16.40 3.58
CA GLY A 293 -7.94 17.57 3.22
C GLY A 293 -9.20 17.73 4.07
N SER A 294 -9.88 16.63 4.42
CA SER A 294 -11.04 16.66 5.31
C SER A 294 -10.67 17.04 6.74
N CYS A 295 -9.56 16.52 7.26
CA CYS A 295 -9.07 16.94 8.58
C CYS A 295 -8.75 18.44 8.62
N TYR A 296 -8.19 19.02 7.56
CA TYR A 296 -7.94 20.46 7.49
C TYR A 296 -9.24 21.27 7.58
N LEU A 297 -10.25 20.92 6.79
CA LEU A 297 -11.56 21.60 6.80
C LEU A 297 -12.19 21.55 8.20
N GLU A 298 -12.19 20.37 8.83
CA GLU A 298 -12.77 20.18 10.17
C GLU A 298 -11.95 20.84 11.28
N ALA A 299 -10.62 20.85 11.17
CA ALA A 299 -9.76 21.55 12.10
C ALA A 299 -10.02 23.06 12.09
N ILE A 300 -10.24 23.65 10.91
CA ILE A 300 -10.60 25.07 10.79
C ILE A 300 -11.99 25.33 11.38
N ARG A 301 -12.96 24.43 11.17
CA ARG A 301 -14.27 24.52 11.86
C ARG A 301 -14.10 24.57 13.37
N ASN A 302 -13.26 23.71 13.94
CA ASN A 302 -12.98 23.70 15.38
C ASN A 302 -12.35 25.01 15.85
N LEU A 303 -11.38 25.56 15.12
CA LEU A 303 -10.73 26.83 15.47
C LEU A 303 -11.73 28.00 15.43
N LYS A 304 -12.57 28.08 14.40
CA LYS A 304 -13.61 29.12 14.30
C LYS A 304 -14.65 28.98 15.40
N ALA A 305 -15.12 27.77 15.68
CA ALA A 305 -16.08 27.50 16.77
C ALA A 305 -15.50 27.86 18.15
N ALA A 306 -14.19 27.69 18.34
CA ALA A 306 -13.48 28.07 19.56
C ALA A 306 -13.12 29.57 19.64
N GLY A 307 -13.42 30.36 18.61
CA GLY A 307 -13.04 31.78 18.54
C GLY A 307 -11.53 32.02 18.47
N LYS A 308 -10.76 31.03 18.00
CA LYS A 308 -9.30 31.12 17.88
C LYS A 308 -8.92 31.74 16.54
N ALA A 309 -8.31 32.91 16.59
CA ALA A 309 -7.75 33.59 15.41
C ALA A 309 -6.32 33.09 15.10
N LEU A 310 -5.92 33.18 13.83
CA LEU A 310 -4.56 32.93 13.38
C LEU A 310 -3.89 34.26 13.03
N SER A 311 -2.60 34.36 13.33
CA SER A 311 -1.80 35.54 12.96
C SER A 311 -1.53 35.59 11.46
N ARG A 312 -1.18 34.45 10.87
CA ARG A 312 -0.90 34.29 9.43
C ARG A 312 -2.16 33.94 8.67
N THR A 313 -2.22 34.36 7.41
CA THR A 313 -3.22 33.86 6.47
C THR A 313 -2.99 32.38 6.20
N LEU A 314 -4.08 31.62 6.10
CA LEU A 314 -4.08 30.20 5.79
C LEU A 314 -4.76 29.98 4.45
N HIS A 315 -4.11 29.27 3.54
CA HIS A 315 -4.68 28.83 2.27
C HIS A 315 -4.74 27.32 2.22
N LEU A 316 -5.92 26.76 1.97
CA LEU A 316 -6.10 25.36 1.65
C LEU A 316 -6.11 25.23 0.14
N THR A 317 -5.18 24.45 -0.40
CA THR A 317 -5.08 24.20 -1.83
C THR A 317 -5.57 22.79 -2.12
N PHE A 318 -6.53 22.69 -3.02
CA PHE A 318 -7.06 21.44 -3.55
C PHE A 318 -6.69 21.35 -5.02
N VAL A 319 -5.69 20.53 -5.33
CA VAL A 319 -5.07 20.47 -6.66
C VAL A 319 -5.48 19.20 -7.43
N PRO A 320 -5.49 19.24 -8.77
CA PRO A 320 -5.73 18.06 -9.60
C PRO A 320 -4.43 17.31 -9.93
N ASP A 321 -4.59 16.09 -10.43
CA ASP A 321 -3.59 15.26 -11.12
C ASP A 321 -2.34 14.82 -10.34
N GLU A 322 -2.28 14.90 -9.01
CA GLU A 322 -1.09 14.44 -8.26
C GLU A 322 -0.77 12.97 -8.59
N GLU A 323 -1.80 12.12 -8.65
CA GLU A 323 -1.69 10.67 -8.84
C GLU A 323 -1.12 10.26 -10.21
N ILE A 324 -1.03 11.23 -11.13
CA ILE A 324 -0.41 11.05 -12.46
C ILE A 324 0.81 11.96 -12.67
N GLY A 325 1.29 12.62 -11.60
CA GLY A 325 2.53 13.40 -11.58
C GLY A 325 2.37 14.90 -11.37
N GLY A 326 1.15 15.44 -11.28
CA GLY A 326 0.87 16.84 -10.94
C GLY A 326 1.30 17.87 -12.01
N GLU A 327 1.61 17.44 -13.23
CA GLU A 327 2.14 18.32 -14.30
C GLU A 327 1.18 19.45 -14.71
N ASP A 328 -0.12 19.15 -14.78
CA ASP A 328 -1.19 20.11 -15.06
C ASP A 328 -1.77 20.77 -13.78
N GLY A 329 -1.39 20.26 -12.61
CA GLY A 329 -1.85 20.70 -11.30
C GLY A 329 -0.82 21.59 -10.61
N MET A 330 -0.24 21.10 -9.50
CA MET A 330 0.70 21.87 -8.69
C MET A 330 1.88 22.42 -9.49
N ALA A 331 2.40 21.68 -10.48
CA ALA A 331 3.54 22.10 -11.29
C ALA A 331 3.27 23.37 -12.12
N GLN A 332 2.03 23.58 -12.58
CA GLN A 332 1.62 24.86 -13.21
C GLN A 332 1.34 25.91 -12.15
N PHE A 333 0.65 25.51 -11.08
CA PHE A 333 0.21 26.42 -10.04
C PHE A 333 1.36 27.18 -9.41
N VAL A 334 2.45 26.51 -9.00
CA VAL A 334 3.60 27.18 -8.34
C VAL A 334 4.32 28.19 -9.24
N LYS A 335 4.12 28.13 -10.56
CA LYS A 335 4.69 29.07 -11.54
C LYS A 335 3.81 30.30 -11.79
N SER A 336 2.54 30.23 -11.37
CA SER A 336 1.52 31.25 -11.64
C SER A 336 1.71 32.53 -10.80
N GLN A 337 1.04 33.61 -11.21
CA GLN A 337 0.91 34.79 -10.37
C GLN A 337 0.01 34.53 -9.16
N ASP A 338 -1.03 33.70 -9.34
CA ASP A 338 -1.95 33.35 -8.25
C ASP A 338 -1.25 32.70 -7.06
N PHE A 339 -0.23 31.85 -7.30
CA PHE A 339 0.57 31.27 -6.23
C PHE A 339 1.49 32.31 -5.56
N LYS A 340 2.12 33.18 -6.34
CA LYS A 340 2.96 34.27 -5.79
C LYS A 340 2.15 35.20 -4.89
N ASP A 341 0.91 35.48 -5.26
CA ASP A 341 -0.01 36.33 -4.51
C ASP A 341 -0.43 35.69 -3.17
N LEU A 342 -0.26 34.37 -3.00
CA LEU A 342 -0.50 33.72 -1.70
C LEU A 342 0.56 34.09 -0.65
N ASN A 343 1.72 34.64 -1.04
CA ASN A 343 2.82 34.95 -0.12
C ASN A 343 3.19 33.75 0.76
N ALA A 344 3.28 32.55 0.19
CA ALA A 344 3.50 31.30 0.93
C ALA A 344 4.84 31.32 1.69
N GLY A 345 4.83 30.90 2.96
CA GLY A 345 6.03 30.79 3.80
C GLY A 345 6.33 29.38 4.29
N PHE A 346 5.32 28.52 4.38
CA PHE A 346 5.45 27.12 4.81
C PHE A 346 4.22 26.32 4.35
N ALA A 347 4.39 25.02 4.13
CA ALA A 347 3.31 24.14 3.70
C ALA A 347 3.23 22.85 4.53
N LEU A 348 2.00 22.38 4.74
CA LEU A 348 1.70 21.00 5.11
C LEU A 348 1.07 20.29 3.92
N ASP A 349 1.41 19.03 3.73
CA ASP A 349 0.98 18.21 2.61
C ASP A 349 0.70 16.77 3.07
N GLU A 350 0.37 15.88 2.15
CA GLU A 350 0.12 14.47 2.44
C GLU A 350 1.29 13.73 3.11
N GLY A 351 0.95 12.63 3.75
CA GLY A 351 1.91 11.62 4.16
C GLY A 351 1.31 10.24 4.01
N ILE A 352 2.05 9.22 4.42
CA ILE A 352 1.62 7.84 4.32
C ILE A 352 1.15 7.30 5.66
N SER A 353 0.22 6.36 5.63
CA SER A 353 -0.17 5.59 6.79
C SER A 353 0.96 4.70 7.30
N ASN A 354 0.99 4.48 8.62
CA ASN A 354 1.96 3.62 9.28
C ASN A 354 1.25 2.47 10.02
N PRO A 355 1.64 1.20 9.77
CA PRO A 355 1.21 0.08 10.60
C PRO A 355 1.66 0.19 12.06
N GLY A 356 2.73 0.94 12.33
CA GLY A 356 3.24 1.23 13.67
C GLY A 356 2.54 2.40 14.37
N PRO A 357 2.87 2.64 15.66
CA PRO A 357 2.25 3.69 16.46
C PRO A 357 2.78 5.10 16.18
N GLU A 358 3.86 5.24 15.41
CA GLU A 358 4.43 6.53 15.00
C GLU A 358 3.77 7.08 13.72
N LEU A 359 3.80 8.40 13.57
CA LEU A 359 3.47 9.10 12.32
C LEU A 359 4.73 9.28 11.48
N TYR A 360 4.59 9.41 10.17
CA TYR A 360 5.69 9.87 9.32
C TYR A 360 5.62 11.38 9.13
N ALA A 361 6.78 12.04 9.22
CA ALA A 361 6.97 13.44 8.87
C ALA A 361 7.97 13.52 7.72
N PHE A 362 7.47 13.77 6.52
CA PHE A 362 8.26 13.76 5.29
C PHE A 362 8.78 15.15 4.97
N TYR A 363 10.10 15.29 4.92
CA TYR A 363 10.77 16.57 4.69
C TYR A 363 11.51 16.63 3.36
N GLY A 364 11.32 15.64 2.50
CA GLY A 364 11.87 15.54 1.14
C GLY A 364 11.35 14.28 0.48
N GLU A 365 11.59 14.13 -0.82
CA GLU A 365 11.24 12.95 -1.60
C GLU A 365 12.43 12.42 -2.39
N ARG A 366 12.31 11.18 -2.88
CA ARG A 366 13.22 10.67 -3.89
C ARG A 366 12.78 11.10 -5.28
N SER A 367 13.73 11.44 -6.13
CA SER A 367 13.46 11.77 -7.53
C SER A 367 13.42 10.51 -8.40
N ALA A 368 12.51 10.45 -9.37
CA ALA A 368 12.34 9.29 -10.24
C ALA A 368 13.11 9.46 -11.55
N HIS A 369 13.85 8.42 -11.95
CA HIS A 369 14.62 8.37 -13.17
C HIS A 369 14.48 7.01 -13.84
N TYR A 370 13.88 6.98 -15.02
CA TYR A 370 13.74 5.76 -15.80
C TYR A 370 14.79 5.78 -16.90
N VAL A 371 15.71 4.82 -16.86
CA VAL A 371 16.90 4.80 -17.72
C VAL A 371 16.91 3.52 -18.54
N LYS A 372 17.00 3.66 -19.85
CA LYS A 372 17.19 2.55 -20.78
C LYS A 372 18.67 2.41 -21.13
N PHE A 373 19.18 1.21 -20.95
CA PHE A 373 20.50 0.80 -21.37
C PHE A 373 20.38 -0.13 -22.58
N THR A 374 21.03 0.19 -23.70
CA THR A 374 20.98 -0.63 -24.93
C THR A 374 22.37 -1.09 -25.31
N ALA A 375 22.61 -2.40 -25.21
CA ALA A 375 23.85 -3.03 -25.61
C ALA A 375 23.74 -3.54 -27.04
N ARG A 376 24.78 -3.30 -27.86
CA ARG A 376 24.92 -3.86 -29.21
C ARG A 376 26.14 -4.77 -29.29
N GLY A 377 26.07 -5.78 -30.15
CA GLY A 377 27.16 -6.73 -30.32
C GLY A 377 27.05 -7.57 -31.58
N GLU A 378 28.04 -8.43 -31.74
CA GLU A 378 28.15 -9.29 -32.92
C GLU A 378 27.03 -10.33 -32.99
N THR A 379 26.61 -10.64 -34.22
CA THR A 379 25.56 -11.62 -34.52
C THR A 379 26.14 -12.92 -35.07
N GLY A 380 25.36 -13.99 -35.05
CA GLY A 380 25.79 -15.27 -35.61
C GLY A 380 24.87 -16.42 -35.28
N HIS A 381 25.23 -17.62 -35.72
CA HIS A 381 24.51 -18.84 -35.38
C HIS A 381 24.85 -19.23 -33.93
N GLY A 382 23.84 -19.61 -33.13
CA GLY A 382 23.99 -19.96 -31.71
C GLY A 382 24.87 -21.17 -31.41
N SER A 383 25.33 -21.89 -32.44
CA SER A 383 26.32 -22.98 -32.32
C SER A 383 27.77 -22.50 -32.32
N GLN A 384 28.02 -21.20 -32.49
CA GLN A 384 29.36 -20.61 -32.58
C GLN A 384 29.70 -19.82 -31.31
N PHE A 385 31.00 -19.75 -30.99
CA PHE A 385 31.51 -18.90 -29.92
C PHE A 385 31.67 -17.45 -30.38
N ILE A 386 30.54 -16.76 -30.58
CA ILE A 386 30.53 -15.34 -30.93
C ILE A 386 31.08 -14.52 -29.75
N LYS A 387 32.06 -13.66 -30.01
CA LYS A 387 32.64 -12.74 -29.03
C LYS A 387 31.92 -11.39 -29.10
N ASP A 388 32.05 -10.58 -28.06
CA ASP A 388 31.48 -9.22 -28.00
C ASP A 388 29.95 -9.16 -28.21
N THR A 389 29.23 -10.15 -27.68
CA THR A 389 27.77 -10.24 -27.83
C THR A 389 27.06 -9.17 -26.99
N ALA A 390 25.91 -8.69 -27.48
CA ALA A 390 25.11 -7.69 -26.78
C ALA A 390 24.73 -8.13 -25.35
N ILE A 391 24.31 -9.38 -25.18
CA ILE A 391 23.92 -9.90 -23.87
C ILE A 391 25.09 -9.97 -22.88
N SER A 392 26.32 -10.27 -23.34
CA SER A 392 27.48 -10.30 -22.45
C SER A 392 27.76 -8.92 -21.85
N LYS A 393 27.66 -7.86 -22.67
CA LYS A 393 27.83 -6.46 -22.21
C LYS A 393 26.72 -6.06 -21.25
N LEU A 394 25.46 -6.37 -21.59
CA LEU A 394 24.32 -6.02 -20.76
C LEU A 394 24.34 -6.75 -19.41
N VAL A 395 24.76 -8.03 -19.37
CA VAL A 395 24.94 -8.79 -18.11
C VAL A 395 26.04 -8.16 -17.25
N SER A 396 27.19 -7.80 -17.83
CA SER A 396 28.26 -7.12 -17.08
C SER A 396 27.82 -5.78 -16.50
N LEU A 397 27.10 -4.96 -17.28
CA LEU A 397 26.51 -3.71 -16.79
C LEU A 397 25.48 -3.96 -15.69
N SER A 398 24.60 -4.94 -15.88
CA SER A 398 23.55 -5.28 -14.92
C SER A 398 24.14 -5.74 -13.58
N ASN A 399 25.23 -6.51 -13.60
CA ASN A 399 25.92 -6.93 -12.38
C ASN A 399 26.48 -5.74 -11.61
N GLU A 400 27.14 -4.78 -12.27
CA GLU A 400 27.68 -3.58 -11.60
C GLU A 400 26.57 -2.67 -11.05
N LEU A 401 25.45 -2.54 -11.76
CA LEU A 401 24.27 -1.86 -11.26
C LEU A 401 23.68 -2.58 -10.04
N LEU A 402 23.59 -3.91 -10.05
CA LEU A 402 23.11 -4.69 -8.90
C LEU A 402 24.08 -4.62 -7.70
N GLU A 403 25.39 -4.60 -7.93
CA GLU A 403 26.39 -4.36 -6.87
C GLU A 403 26.21 -2.97 -6.24
N PHE A 404 25.93 -1.94 -7.04
CA PHE A 404 25.58 -0.62 -6.49
C PHE A 404 24.30 -0.71 -5.64
N ARG A 405 23.24 -1.38 -6.12
CA ARG A 405 22.00 -1.58 -5.35
C ARG A 405 22.28 -2.25 -4.00
N ASP A 406 23.05 -3.33 -4.00
CA ASP A 406 23.41 -4.06 -2.79
C ASP A 406 24.24 -3.20 -1.83
N SER A 407 25.11 -2.32 -2.36
CA SER A 407 25.83 -1.35 -1.52
C SER A 407 24.88 -0.38 -0.81
N GLN A 408 23.81 0.08 -1.47
CA GLN A 408 22.82 0.99 -0.90
C GLN A 408 21.97 0.29 0.16
N GLU A 409 21.56 -0.96 -0.08
CA GLU A 409 20.86 -1.81 0.88
C GLU A 409 21.72 -2.04 2.14
N ASN A 410 23.00 -2.39 1.95
CA ASN A 410 23.93 -2.59 3.05
C ASN A 410 24.16 -1.32 3.88
N ARG A 411 24.14 -0.13 3.29
CA ARG A 411 24.23 1.15 4.04
C ARG A 411 23.08 1.30 5.04
N LEU A 412 21.87 0.92 4.64
CA LEU A 412 20.71 0.95 5.53
C LEU A 412 20.82 -0.08 6.65
N VAL A 413 21.17 -1.33 6.31
CA VAL A 413 21.36 -2.40 7.31
C VAL A 413 22.46 -2.05 8.30
N GLN A 414 23.58 -1.47 7.86
CA GLN A 414 24.66 -1.05 8.75
C GLN A 414 24.25 0.08 9.69
N LYS A 415 23.44 1.03 9.21
CA LYS A 415 23.02 2.20 9.99
C LYS A 415 21.85 1.90 10.94
N TYR A 416 20.90 1.07 10.50
CA TYR A 416 19.61 0.87 11.18
C TYR A 416 19.36 -0.58 11.64
N GLY A 417 20.21 -1.53 11.25
CA GLY A 417 20.03 -2.97 11.53
C GLY A 417 19.10 -3.69 10.56
N GLU A 418 18.24 -2.96 9.85
CA GLU A 418 17.29 -3.48 8.88
C GLU A 418 16.93 -2.44 7.81
N VAL A 419 16.37 -2.91 6.70
CA VAL A 419 15.72 -2.06 5.69
C VAL A 419 14.25 -1.93 6.05
N SER A 420 13.76 -0.70 6.13
CA SER A 420 12.36 -0.43 6.41
C SER A 420 11.88 0.78 5.61
N GLN A 421 10.56 0.98 5.58
CA GLN A 421 9.98 2.12 4.87
C GLN A 421 10.45 3.47 5.41
N SER A 422 10.78 3.55 6.71
CA SER A 422 11.21 4.79 7.35
C SER A 422 12.60 5.26 6.94
N ASN A 423 13.48 4.34 6.53
CA ASN A 423 14.87 4.65 6.20
C ASN A 423 15.18 4.55 4.70
N LEU A 424 14.27 3.97 3.90
CA LEU A 424 14.48 3.71 2.48
C LEU A 424 14.80 4.97 1.65
N GLY A 425 14.23 6.11 2.02
CA GLY A 425 14.45 7.38 1.32
C GLY A 425 15.87 7.96 1.44
N GLU A 426 16.68 7.47 2.38
CA GLU A 426 18.07 7.93 2.59
C GLU A 426 19.07 7.40 1.56
N VAL A 427 18.67 6.44 0.74
CA VAL A 427 19.54 5.81 -0.26
C VAL A 427 18.88 5.79 -1.63
N THR A 428 19.72 5.68 -2.66
CA THR A 428 19.24 5.49 -4.03
C THR A 428 18.90 4.02 -4.23
N THR A 429 17.72 3.73 -4.78
CA THR A 429 17.37 2.36 -5.20
C THR A 429 17.34 2.28 -6.71
N LEU A 430 17.75 1.14 -7.27
CA LEU A 430 17.45 0.83 -8.66
C LEU A 430 16.85 -0.57 -8.80
N ASN A 431 16.01 -0.76 -9.81
CA ASN A 431 15.44 -2.05 -10.17
C ASN A 431 15.40 -2.20 -11.70
N ILE A 432 15.88 -3.33 -12.22
CA ILE A 432 15.78 -3.68 -13.64
C ILE A 432 14.39 -4.25 -13.87
N ASN A 433 13.53 -3.47 -14.54
CA ASN A 433 12.10 -3.78 -14.65
C ASN A 433 11.73 -4.39 -16.00
N MET A 434 12.48 -4.07 -17.06
CA MET A 434 12.24 -4.59 -18.41
C MET A 434 13.54 -5.10 -19.00
N LEU A 435 13.48 -6.24 -19.69
CA LEU A 435 14.58 -6.81 -20.45
C LEU A 435 14.05 -7.25 -21.82
N GLU A 436 14.66 -6.74 -22.88
CA GLU A 436 14.24 -7.00 -24.26
C GLU A 436 15.42 -7.40 -25.13
N GLY A 437 15.21 -8.36 -26.02
CA GLY A 437 16.18 -8.76 -27.03
C GLY A 437 15.98 -10.19 -27.54
N GLY A 438 16.59 -10.48 -28.67
CA GLY A 438 16.45 -11.76 -29.36
C GLY A 438 15.24 -11.88 -30.28
N VAL A 439 15.42 -12.65 -31.35
CA VAL A 439 14.43 -12.82 -32.41
C VAL A 439 14.12 -14.30 -32.66
N GLN A 440 15.14 -15.17 -32.57
CA GLN A 440 15.02 -16.60 -32.85
C GLN A 440 16.01 -17.42 -32.01
N ALA A 441 15.60 -18.62 -31.59
CA ALA A 441 16.34 -19.43 -30.62
C ALA A 441 17.78 -19.80 -31.02
N ASN A 442 18.10 -19.88 -32.32
CA ASN A 442 19.42 -20.24 -32.82
C ASN A 442 20.19 -19.05 -33.41
N VAL A 443 19.76 -17.81 -33.16
CA VAL A 443 20.42 -16.59 -33.65
C VAL A 443 20.92 -15.79 -32.46
N VAL A 444 22.21 -15.46 -32.46
CA VAL A 444 22.82 -14.52 -31.52
C VAL A 444 22.33 -13.10 -31.86
N PRO A 445 21.62 -12.41 -30.94
CA PRO A 445 20.99 -11.14 -31.25
C PRO A 445 21.98 -9.98 -31.36
N GLU A 446 21.68 -9.04 -32.26
CA GLU A 446 22.47 -7.80 -32.45
C GLU A 446 22.40 -6.89 -31.22
N ASN A 447 21.26 -6.86 -30.53
CA ASN A 447 21.04 -5.98 -29.40
C ASN A 447 20.23 -6.63 -28.27
N PHE A 448 20.45 -6.12 -27.07
CA PHE A 448 19.61 -6.31 -25.89
C PHE A 448 19.47 -4.97 -25.19
N SER A 449 18.34 -4.73 -24.54
CA SER A 449 18.14 -3.55 -23.71
C SER A 449 17.53 -3.89 -22.36
N ALA A 450 17.80 -3.01 -21.38
CA ALA A 450 17.24 -3.06 -20.05
C ALA A 450 16.66 -1.70 -19.68
N VAL A 451 15.45 -1.64 -19.15
CA VAL A 451 14.90 -0.44 -18.51
C VAL A 451 15.03 -0.57 -17.00
N VAL A 452 15.62 0.45 -16.40
CA VAL A 452 15.92 0.52 -14.98
C VAL A 452 15.13 1.67 -14.35
N ASP A 453 14.32 1.36 -13.34
CA ASP A 453 13.70 2.37 -12.48
C ASP A 453 14.68 2.72 -11.36
N ILE A 454 15.09 3.98 -11.31
CA ILE A 454 15.99 4.51 -10.31
C ILE A 454 15.28 5.59 -9.49
N ARG A 455 15.24 5.40 -8.17
CA ARG A 455 14.75 6.40 -7.19
C ARG A 455 15.95 6.98 -6.48
N VAL A 456 16.29 8.22 -6.82
CA VAL A 456 17.50 8.89 -6.33
C VAL A 456 17.20 9.61 -5.02
N THR A 457 18.04 9.40 -4.02
CA THR A 457 17.93 10.11 -2.73
C THR A 457 18.31 11.59 -2.89
N PRO A 458 17.66 12.53 -2.18
CA PRO A 458 18.02 13.95 -2.26
C PRO A 458 19.40 14.26 -1.64
N PHE A 459 20.03 13.29 -0.96
CA PHE A 459 21.35 13.46 -0.33
C PHE A 459 22.54 13.23 -1.26
N ILE A 460 22.30 12.98 -2.55
CA ILE A 460 23.36 12.96 -3.56
C ILE A 460 23.04 13.97 -4.66
N GLU A 461 24.10 14.55 -5.22
CA GLU A 461 23.98 15.45 -6.36
C GLU A 461 23.60 14.66 -7.62
N LEU A 462 22.43 14.96 -8.17
CA LEU A 462 21.84 14.24 -9.30
C LEU A 462 22.76 14.23 -10.53
N ASP A 463 23.44 15.35 -10.82
CA ASP A 463 24.36 15.44 -11.94
C ASP A 463 25.62 14.58 -11.75
N GLU A 464 26.10 14.44 -10.51
CA GLU A 464 27.17 13.49 -10.19
C GLU A 464 26.72 12.05 -10.40
N PHE A 465 25.51 11.73 -9.96
CA PHE A 465 24.95 10.40 -10.14
C PHE A 465 24.67 10.06 -11.61
N LYS A 466 24.19 11.03 -12.41
CA LYS A 466 24.04 10.87 -13.87
C LYS A 466 25.39 10.64 -14.55
N ARG A 467 26.46 11.34 -14.14
CA ARG A 467 27.83 11.08 -14.62
C ARG A 467 28.32 9.68 -14.24
N TYR A 468 28.02 9.22 -13.03
CA TYR A 468 28.31 7.84 -12.62
C TYR A 468 27.62 6.83 -13.55
N LEU A 469 26.30 6.94 -13.77
CA LEU A 469 25.57 6.05 -14.68
C LEU A 469 26.14 6.05 -16.10
N LYS A 470 26.49 7.23 -16.63
CA LYS A 470 27.15 7.37 -17.93
C LYS A 470 28.50 6.65 -17.96
N SER A 471 29.30 6.77 -16.90
CA SER A 471 30.61 6.11 -16.81
C SER A 471 30.49 4.57 -16.78
N VAL A 472 29.47 4.03 -16.09
CA VAL A 472 29.17 2.60 -16.09
C VAL A 472 28.73 2.14 -17.48
N ALA A 473 27.86 2.90 -18.15
CA ALA A 473 27.44 2.62 -19.53
C ALA A 473 28.64 2.58 -20.50
N ASP A 474 29.51 3.58 -20.42
CA ASP A 474 30.70 3.70 -21.29
C ASP A 474 31.71 2.57 -21.05
N LYS A 475 31.96 2.23 -19.79
CA LYS A 475 32.83 1.11 -19.39
C LYS A 475 32.40 -0.20 -20.06
N HIS A 476 31.09 -0.45 -20.14
CA HIS A 476 30.52 -1.67 -20.74
C HIS A 476 30.16 -1.51 -22.22
N LYS A 477 30.44 -0.37 -22.84
CA LYS A 477 30.09 -0.04 -24.23
C LYS A 477 28.59 -0.19 -24.51
N VAL A 478 27.77 0.35 -23.63
CA VAL A 478 26.31 0.32 -23.66
C VAL A 478 25.78 1.74 -23.86
N GLU A 479 24.80 1.90 -24.74
CA GLU A 479 24.10 3.17 -24.95
C GLU A 479 23.19 3.44 -23.75
N ILE A 480 23.07 4.71 -23.32
CA ILE A 480 22.21 5.14 -22.23
C ILE A 480 21.22 6.19 -22.74
N GLU A 481 19.95 6.01 -22.40
CA GLU A 481 18.84 6.90 -22.73
C GLU A 481 18.02 7.14 -21.45
N TYR A 482 17.69 8.38 -21.16
CA TYR A 482 16.80 8.71 -20.06
C TYR A 482 15.38 8.81 -20.61
N ILE A 483 14.53 7.83 -20.29
CA ILE A 483 13.11 7.80 -20.67
C ILE A 483 12.34 8.88 -19.89
N TYR A 484 12.67 9.02 -18.61
CA TYR A 484 12.06 9.99 -17.71
C TYR A 484 13.10 10.47 -16.68
N THR A 485 13.05 11.76 -16.35
CA THR A 485 13.85 12.34 -15.28
C THR A 485 13.06 13.41 -14.54
N SER A 486 13.09 13.35 -13.21
CA SER A 486 12.72 14.49 -12.36
C SER A 486 13.94 15.38 -12.07
N ASP A 487 13.68 16.56 -11.51
CA ASP A 487 14.72 17.48 -11.03
C ASP A 487 15.36 17.01 -9.71
N GLN A 488 16.39 17.73 -9.24
CA GLN A 488 17.05 17.46 -7.97
C GLN A 488 16.06 17.60 -6.81
N GLY A 489 15.88 16.52 -6.04
CA GLY A 489 15.04 16.54 -4.85
C GLY A 489 15.55 17.55 -3.82
N GLN A 490 14.70 18.52 -3.48
CA GLN A 490 14.93 19.48 -2.40
C GLN A 490 14.46 18.92 -1.06
N ILE A 491 15.04 19.42 0.04
CA ILE A 491 14.63 19.06 1.40
C ILE A 491 14.28 20.29 2.22
N THR A 492 13.30 20.14 3.11
CA THR A 492 12.96 21.12 4.13
C THR A 492 13.93 21.03 5.30
N ASP A 493 14.44 22.16 5.78
CA ASP A 493 15.26 22.19 7.00
C ASP A 493 14.42 21.76 8.23
N ILE A 494 14.82 20.66 8.85
CA ILE A 494 14.22 20.09 10.07
C ILE A 494 15.11 20.30 11.32
N SER A 495 15.99 21.30 11.29
CA SER A 495 16.74 21.77 12.45
C SER A 495 15.89 22.67 13.35
N ASP A 496 16.38 22.96 14.55
CA ASP A 496 15.72 23.88 15.50
C ASP A 496 15.74 25.36 15.02
N ASN A 497 16.46 25.68 13.95
CA ASN A 497 16.43 27.01 13.33
C ASN A 497 15.14 27.25 12.54
N ASN A 498 14.48 26.18 12.08
CA ASN A 498 13.19 26.28 11.42
C ASN A 498 12.08 26.41 12.48
N LYS A 499 11.56 27.63 12.62
CA LYS A 499 10.48 27.96 13.57
C LYS A 499 9.18 27.18 13.32
N PHE A 500 8.84 26.92 12.06
CA PHE A 500 7.64 26.12 11.71
C PHE A 500 7.83 24.66 12.09
N TRP A 501 9.02 24.11 11.88
CA TRP A 501 9.35 22.76 12.32
C TRP A 501 9.34 22.62 13.85
N THR A 502 9.83 23.64 14.56
CA THR A 502 9.80 23.65 16.02
C THR A 502 8.37 23.68 16.56
N ALA A 503 7.48 24.48 15.97
CA ALA A 503 6.05 24.51 16.29
C ALA A 503 5.35 23.19 15.93
N PHE A 504 5.69 22.58 14.80
CA PHE A 504 5.21 21.25 14.43
C PHE A 504 5.57 20.20 15.49
N LYS A 505 6.84 20.15 15.91
CA LYS A 505 7.31 19.22 16.95
C LYS A 505 6.65 19.46 18.31
N SER A 506 6.39 20.71 18.69
CA SER A 506 5.77 21.02 19.98
C SER A 506 4.36 20.46 20.07
N VAL A 507 3.56 20.56 19.00
CA VAL A 507 2.19 20.00 18.94
C VAL A 507 2.21 18.48 19.04
N LEU A 508 3.06 17.80 18.27
CA LEU A 508 3.16 16.34 18.34
C LEU A 508 3.53 15.89 19.75
N LYS A 509 4.47 16.58 20.40
CA LYS A 509 4.86 16.32 21.78
C LYS A 509 3.71 16.54 22.77
N GLU A 510 2.96 17.64 22.64
CA GLU A 510 1.80 17.95 23.50
C GLU A 510 0.74 16.84 23.40
N LYS A 511 0.44 16.41 22.17
CA LYS A 511 -0.53 15.36 21.88
C LYS A 511 -0.01 13.94 22.13
N ARG A 512 1.24 13.81 22.60
CA ARG A 512 1.93 12.53 22.86
C ARG A 512 2.02 11.64 21.62
N LEU A 513 2.08 12.27 20.45
CA LEU A 513 2.31 11.63 19.17
C LEU A 513 3.81 11.58 18.90
N LYS A 514 4.28 10.44 18.41
CA LYS A 514 5.66 10.27 17.96
C LYS A 514 5.69 10.39 16.44
N SER A 515 6.73 11.03 15.92
CA SER A 515 6.99 11.06 14.48
C SER A 515 8.32 10.43 14.14
N ILE A 516 8.41 9.88 12.92
CA ILE A 516 9.63 9.47 12.26
C ILE A 516 9.88 10.45 11.13
N ASN A 517 11.01 11.16 11.19
CA ASN A 517 11.43 12.04 10.12
C ASN A 517 11.99 11.18 9.00
N ALA A 518 11.40 11.26 7.81
CA ALA A 518 11.75 10.40 6.69
C ALA A 518 11.81 11.19 5.38
N ILE A 519 12.52 10.63 4.40
CA ILE A 519 12.40 11.04 3.00
C ILE A 519 11.33 10.14 2.37
N PHE A 520 10.36 10.75 1.70
CA PHE A 520 9.25 10.05 1.08
C PHE A 520 9.79 9.10 0.00
N PRO A 521 9.38 7.82 -0.01
CA PRO A 521 9.95 6.85 -0.93
C PRO A 521 9.49 7.05 -2.37
N ALA A 522 8.35 7.69 -2.60
CA ALA A 522 7.83 8.08 -3.91
C ALA A 522 7.91 9.60 -4.07
N ALA A 523 6.89 10.26 -4.60
CA ALA A 523 6.82 11.71 -4.76
C ALA A 523 5.46 12.22 -4.27
N THR A 524 5.38 13.47 -3.81
CA THR A 524 4.14 14.21 -3.52
C THR A 524 4.24 15.61 -4.12
N ASP A 525 3.17 16.41 -4.10
CA ASP A 525 3.20 17.79 -4.59
C ASP A 525 4.14 18.73 -3.81
N SER A 526 4.55 18.35 -2.59
CA SER A 526 5.56 19.06 -1.80
C SER A 526 6.87 19.29 -2.54
N ARG A 527 7.24 18.42 -3.49
CA ARG A 527 8.43 18.63 -4.33
C ARG A 527 8.36 19.94 -5.10
N TYR A 528 7.20 20.26 -5.70
CA TYR A 528 7.00 21.49 -6.47
C TYR A 528 7.05 22.73 -5.59
N LEU A 529 6.52 22.64 -4.37
CA LEU A 529 6.58 23.72 -3.38
C LEU A 529 8.03 23.98 -2.95
N ARG A 530 8.81 22.92 -2.67
CA ARG A 530 10.21 23.05 -2.30
C ARG A 530 11.08 23.57 -3.45
N ASP A 531 10.80 23.19 -4.69
CA ASP A 531 11.53 23.67 -5.87
C ASP A 531 11.44 25.19 -6.06
N VAL A 532 10.32 25.80 -5.64
CA VAL A 532 10.15 27.27 -5.61
C VAL A 532 10.53 27.91 -4.28
N GLY A 533 11.18 27.16 -3.39
CA GLY A 533 11.74 27.64 -2.13
C GLY A 533 10.79 27.64 -0.94
N ILE A 534 9.61 27.01 -1.04
CA ILE A 534 8.67 26.91 0.08
C ILE A 534 8.93 25.64 0.88
N PRO A 535 9.33 25.74 2.17
CA PRO A 535 9.50 24.56 3.02
C PRO A 535 8.17 23.86 3.23
N ALA A 536 8.13 22.56 2.98
CA ALA A 536 6.94 21.71 3.09
C ALA A 536 7.20 20.48 3.98
N ILE A 537 6.21 20.08 4.78
CA ILE A 537 6.24 18.83 5.53
C ILE A 537 5.00 18.00 5.20
N GLY A 538 5.24 16.79 4.69
CA GLY A 538 4.20 15.80 4.44
C GLY A 538 3.86 15.02 5.72
N ILE A 539 2.59 14.94 6.09
CA ILE A 539 2.13 14.17 7.26
C ILE A 539 0.72 13.62 7.02
N SER A 540 0.48 12.40 7.49
CA SER A 540 -0.85 11.81 7.56
C SER A 540 -1.16 11.43 9.01
N PRO A 541 -2.41 11.58 9.50
CA PRO A 541 -2.77 11.22 10.87
C PRO A 541 -2.85 9.70 11.09
N LEU A 542 -2.64 8.90 10.03
CA LEU A 542 -2.94 7.48 10.01
C LEU A 542 -1.80 6.63 10.59
N ARG A 543 -1.92 6.29 11.87
CA ARG A 543 -1.05 5.36 12.61
C ARG A 543 -1.80 4.10 13.04
N ASN A 544 -1.08 3.03 13.34
CA ASN A 544 -1.64 1.71 13.70
C ASN A 544 -2.62 1.14 12.66
N ILE A 545 -2.41 1.47 11.39
CA ILE A 545 -3.26 1.02 10.29
C ILE A 545 -2.39 0.58 9.12
N PRO A 546 -2.70 -0.53 8.42
CA PRO A 546 -1.95 -0.93 7.25
C PRO A 546 -1.94 0.17 6.18
N ALA A 547 -0.83 0.23 5.43
CA ALA A 547 -0.75 1.02 4.22
C ALA A 547 -1.66 0.42 3.14
N LEU A 548 -2.77 1.12 2.86
CA LEU A 548 -3.79 0.67 1.91
C LEU A 548 -4.02 1.66 0.75
N LEU A 549 -3.17 2.67 0.61
CA LEU A 549 -3.19 3.48 -0.60
C LEU A 549 -3.03 2.61 -1.84
N HIS A 550 -3.80 2.93 -2.88
CA HIS A 550 -3.85 2.28 -4.19
C HIS A 550 -4.28 0.81 -4.21
N VAL A 551 -4.48 0.13 -3.07
CA VAL A 551 -4.96 -1.27 -3.05
C VAL A 551 -6.49 -1.35 -2.97
N HIS A 552 -7.02 -2.58 -3.10
CA HIS A 552 -8.44 -2.86 -2.90
C HIS A 552 -8.82 -2.77 -1.42
N ASN A 553 -10.09 -2.45 -1.14
CA ASN A 553 -10.61 -2.32 0.23
C ASN A 553 -9.81 -1.32 1.06
N GLU A 554 -9.40 -0.22 0.45
CA GLU A 554 -8.86 0.92 1.18
C GLU A 554 -9.89 1.39 2.21
N PHE A 555 -9.44 1.52 3.46
CA PHE A 555 -10.28 2.00 4.55
C PHE A 555 -9.47 2.80 5.56
N ILE A 556 -10.20 3.58 6.35
CA ILE A 556 -9.70 4.15 7.61
C ILE A 556 -10.62 3.83 8.77
N TYR A 557 -10.07 3.93 9.98
CA TYR A 557 -10.83 3.95 11.22
C TYR A 557 -11.41 5.33 11.46
N GLU A 558 -12.70 5.40 11.83
CA GLU A 558 -13.35 6.65 12.21
C GLU A 558 -12.64 7.33 13.39
N SER A 559 -12.25 6.56 14.40
CA SER A 559 -11.47 7.08 15.53
C SER A 559 -10.17 7.77 15.10
N LEU A 560 -9.45 7.22 14.12
CA LEU A 560 -8.22 7.82 13.57
C LEU A 560 -8.51 9.10 12.79
N PHE A 561 -9.63 9.16 12.06
CA PHE A 561 -10.06 10.41 11.42
C PHE A 561 -10.33 11.50 12.46
N LEU A 562 -11.06 11.17 13.52
CA LEU A 562 -11.36 12.12 14.60
C LEU A 562 -10.10 12.54 15.38
N GLU A 563 -9.17 11.63 15.63
CA GLU A 563 -7.84 11.94 16.20
C GLU A 563 -7.04 12.87 15.27
N GLY A 564 -7.10 12.62 13.96
CA GLY A 564 -6.47 13.45 12.94
C GLY A 564 -7.00 14.89 12.92
N ILE A 565 -8.31 15.09 13.08
CA ILE A 565 -8.90 16.44 13.22
C ILE A 565 -8.31 17.15 14.44
N ASP A 566 -8.21 16.48 15.58
CA ASP A 566 -7.62 17.07 16.80
C ASP A 566 -6.13 17.41 16.60
N MET A 567 -5.36 16.51 15.97
CA MET A 567 -3.96 16.73 15.61
C MET A 567 -3.80 18.00 14.75
N TYR A 568 -4.53 18.08 13.64
CA TYR A 568 -4.45 19.23 12.73
C TYR A 568 -5.00 20.51 13.32
N THR A 569 -5.99 20.46 14.21
CA THR A 569 -6.45 21.63 14.98
C THR A 569 -5.28 22.26 15.76
N GLY A 570 -4.46 21.43 16.40
CA GLY A 570 -3.24 21.88 17.08
C GLY A 570 -2.17 22.40 16.12
N LEU A 571 -1.87 21.64 15.06
CA LEU A 571 -0.83 21.99 14.08
C LEU A 571 -1.13 23.32 13.39
N ILE A 572 -2.34 23.49 12.85
CA ILE A 572 -2.76 24.70 12.16
C ILE A 572 -2.71 25.91 13.10
N TYR A 573 -3.14 25.74 14.36
CA TYR A 573 -3.13 26.82 15.32
C TYR A 573 -1.71 27.28 15.69
N GLU A 574 -0.81 26.35 16.03
CA GLU A 574 0.56 26.70 16.42
C GLU A 574 1.36 27.23 15.23
N ILE A 575 1.33 26.55 14.08
CA ILE A 575 2.05 26.96 12.87
C ILE A 575 1.53 28.32 12.36
N GLY A 576 0.21 28.52 12.36
CA GLY A 576 -0.43 29.78 11.94
C GLY A 576 -0.15 30.97 12.87
N ASN A 577 0.40 30.74 14.05
CA ASN A 577 0.75 31.77 15.03
C ASN A 577 2.25 31.89 15.32
N VAL A 578 3.10 31.18 14.57
CA VAL A 578 4.55 31.36 14.65
C VAL A 578 4.91 32.80 14.28
N GLN A 579 5.58 33.52 15.19
CA GLN A 579 6.05 34.89 14.97
C GLN A 579 7.20 34.91 13.96
#